data_AF-A0A925S4X5-F1
#
_entry.id   AF-A0A925S4X5-F1
#
_cell.length_a   1.000
_cell.length_b   1.000
_cell.length_c   1.000
_cell.angle_alpha   90.00
_cell.angle_beta   90.00
_cell.angle_gamma   90.00
#
_symmetry.space_group_name_H-M   'P 1'
#
loop_
_entity.id
_entity.type
_entity.pdbx_description
1 polymer ?
#
loop_
_entity_poly.entity_id
_entity_poly.type
_entity_poly.pdbx_seq_one_letter_code
_entity_poly.pdbx_strand_id
1 'polypeptide(L)'
;MGLAIVLAVAAVFGNGAVAKAPQPQLETIALASLPSEALTTERLIRAGGPFPYTKDGSRFGNRERLLPVKARSFYREYTVKTPGSRDRGARRIVCGGQQPTAPEACFYTSDHYASFRRIVQ
;
A
#
# COMPACT_ATOMS: atom_id res chain seq x y z
N MET A 1 -9.41 9.47 -67.31
CA MET A 1 -8.40 10.16 -66.47
C MET A 1 -9.14 11.26 -65.73
N GLY A 2 -9.37 11.28 -64.42
CA GLY A 2 -9.05 10.39 -63.32
C GLY A 2 -9.97 10.76 -62.16
N LEU A 3 -10.38 9.77 -61.39
CA LEU A 3 -11.18 9.91 -60.17
C LEU A 3 -10.25 10.38 -59.04
N ALA A 4 -10.59 11.45 -58.33
CA ALA A 4 -9.87 11.85 -57.11
C ALA A 4 -10.85 11.80 -55.92
N ILE A 5 -10.73 10.72 -55.15
CA ILE A 5 -11.31 10.52 -53.82
C ILE A 5 -10.18 10.73 -52.82
N VAL A 6 -10.29 11.65 -51.86
CA VAL A 6 -9.58 11.59 -50.57
C VAL A 6 -10.45 12.33 -49.53
N LEU A 7 -11.32 11.61 -48.82
CA LEU A 7 -11.19 11.17 -47.42
C LEU A 7 -11.21 12.30 -46.38
N ALA A 8 -12.39 12.52 -45.81
CA ALA A 8 -12.59 13.24 -44.57
C ALA A 8 -12.03 12.42 -43.40
N VAL A 9 -11.05 12.95 -42.68
CA VAL A 9 -10.59 12.37 -41.42
C VAL A 9 -11.51 12.87 -40.31
N ALA A 10 -12.47 12.04 -39.91
CA ALA A 10 -13.21 12.25 -38.67
C ALA A 10 -12.32 11.84 -37.49
N ALA A 11 -11.85 12.82 -36.72
CA ALA A 11 -11.16 12.56 -35.46
C ALA A 11 -12.17 12.01 -34.44
N VAL A 12 -12.12 10.70 -34.20
CA VAL A 12 -12.87 10.05 -33.12
C VAL A 12 -12.14 10.33 -31.81
N PHE A 13 -12.59 11.35 -31.06
CA PHE A 13 -12.20 11.52 -29.67
C PHE A 13 -12.87 10.41 -28.84
N GLY A 14 -12.12 9.34 -28.57
CA GLY A 14 -12.53 8.31 -27.63
C GLY A 14 -12.59 8.90 -26.22
N ASN A 15 -13.79 9.09 -25.69
CA ASN A 15 -14.02 9.29 -24.26
C ASN A 15 -13.62 8.00 -23.52
N GLY A 16 -12.33 7.85 -23.23
CA GLY A 16 -11.80 6.81 -22.38
C GLY A 16 -12.24 7.06 -20.94
N ALA A 17 -13.43 6.59 -20.57
CA ALA A 17 -13.77 6.42 -19.17
C ALA A 17 -12.80 5.39 -18.60
N VAL A 18 -11.76 5.86 -17.89
CA VAL A 18 -10.86 5.00 -17.12
C VAL A 18 -11.72 4.36 -16.03
N ALA A 19 -12.16 3.12 -16.27
CA ALA A 19 -12.84 2.33 -15.27
C ALA A 19 -11.92 2.22 -14.05
N LYS A 20 -12.31 2.85 -12.93
CA LYS A 20 -11.60 2.76 -11.66
C LYS A 20 -11.60 1.28 -11.27
N ALA A 21 -10.43 0.63 -11.36
CA ALA A 21 -10.29 -0.77 -10.99
C ALA A 21 -10.89 -0.98 -9.58
N PRO A 22 -11.67 -2.06 -9.36
CA PRO A 22 -12.25 -2.36 -8.05
C PRO A 22 -11.17 -2.29 -6.98
N GLN A 23 -11.34 -1.38 -6.03
CA GLN A 23 -10.45 -1.27 -4.88
C GLN A 23 -10.91 -2.27 -3.83
N PRO A 24 -10.00 -2.96 -3.12
CA PRO A 24 -10.36 -3.80 -2.00
C PRO A 24 -11.16 -3.00 -0.97
N GLN A 25 -12.29 -3.53 -0.51
CA GLN A 25 -13.00 -2.98 0.63
C GLN A 25 -12.24 -3.40 1.89
N LEU A 26 -11.41 -2.49 2.40
CA LEU A 26 -10.62 -2.72 3.60
C LEU A 26 -11.38 -2.27 4.83
N GLU A 27 -11.44 -3.15 5.83
CA GLU A 27 -11.80 -2.76 7.19
C GLU A 27 -10.85 -1.66 7.69
N THR A 28 -11.33 -0.83 8.61
CA THR A 28 -10.53 0.24 9.21
C THR A 28 -10.26 -0.07 10.68
N ILE A 29 -9.14 0.45 11.19
CA ILE A 29 -8.82 0.42 12.61
C ILE A 29 -8.24 1.77 13.02
N ALA A 30 -8.73 2.32 14.14
CA ALA A 30 -8.15 3.53 14.70
C ALA A 30 -6.72 3.27 15.18
N LEU A 31 -5.82 4.22 14.97
CA LEU A 31 -4.42 4.16 15.38
C LEU A 31 -4.32 3.82 16.88
N ALA A 32 -5.12 4.51 17.70
CA ALA A 32 -5.18 4.29 19.14
C ALA A 32 -5.67 2.90 19.58
N SER A 33 -6.34 2.16 18.70
CA SER A 33 -6.82 0.79 18.96
C SER A 33 -5.82 -0.30 18.56
N LEU A 34 -4.67 0.07 17.99
CA LEU A 34 -3.63 -0.89 17.66
C LEU A 34 -2.91 -1.40 18.93
N PRO A 35 -2.31 -2.61 18.88
CA PRO A 35 -1.38 -3.05 19.90
C PRO A 35 -0.24 -2.04 20.13
N SER A 36 0.28 -1.97 21.36
CA SER A 36 1.32 -1.01 21.75
C SER A 36 2.60 -1.10 20.89
N GLU A 37 2.93 -2.31 20.44
CA GLU A 37 4.07 -2.59 19.57
C GLU A 37 3.85 -1.99 18.18
N ALA A 38 2.63 -2.01 17.67
CA ALA A 38 2.28 -1.41 16.38
C ALA A 38 2.33 0.12 16.45
N LEU A 39 1.86 0.71 17.55
CA LEU A 39 2.05 2.15 17.82
C LEU A 39 3.53 2.54 17.83
N THR A 40 4.38 1.68 18.40
CA THR A 40 5.83 1.90 18.43
C THR A 40 6.43 1.82 17.03
N THR A 41 6.08 0.81 16.25
CA THR A 41 6.50 0.70 14.84
C THR A 41 6.05 1.91 14.03
N GLU A 42 4.82 2.39 14.22
CA GLU A 42 4.29 3.57 13.52
C GLU A 42 5.12 4.83 13.80
N ARG A 43 5.47 5.09 15.07
CA ARG A 43 6.36 6.19 15.44
C ARG A 43 7.74 6.06 14.79
N LEU A 44 8.31 4.87 14.76
CA LEU A 44 9.60 4.61 14.10
C LEU A 44 9.53 4.86 12.59
N ILE A 45 8.42 4.49 11.93
CA ILE A 45 8.22 4.76 10.50
C ILE A 45 8.27 6.28 10.25
N ARG A 46 7.55 7.07 11.06
CA ARG A 46 7.55 8.53 10.94
C ARG A 46 8.90 9.16 11.27
N ALA A 47 9.62 8.61 12.23
CA ALA A 47 10.97 9.06 12.59
C ALA A 47 12.06 8.63 11.59
N GLY A 48 11.79 7.66 10.73
CA GLY A 48 12.78 7.09 9.81
C GLY A 48 13.69 6.04 10.42
N GLY A 49 13.29 5.43 11.55
CA GLY A 49 14.06 4.43 12.28
C GLY A 49 14.74 4.98 13.55
N PRO A 50 15.77 4.28 14.07
CA PRO A 50 16.35 3.03 13.55
C PRO A 50 15.35 1.87 13.61
N PHE A 51 15.40 0.98 12.62
CA PHE A 51 14.52 -0.18 12.58
C PHE A 51 15.19 -1.44 13.15
N PRO A 52 14.48 -2.22 13.98
CA PRO A 52 15.08 -3.37 14.67
C PRO A 52 15.31 -4.58 13.78
N TYR A 53 14.64 -4.69 12.62
CA TYR A 53 14.77 -5.84 11.73
C TYR A 53 15.28 -5.44 10.35
N THR A 54 16.14 -6.28 9.78
CA THR A 54 16.80 -6.05 8.48
C THR A 54 15.83 -5.91 7.29
N LYS A 55 14.61 -6.44 7.42
CA LYS A 55 13.56 -6.34 6.38
C LYS A 55 12.71 -5.08 6.51
N ASP A 56 12.78 -4.36 7.62
CA ASP A 56 11.97 -3.16 7.81
C ASP A 56 12.34 -2.06 6.82
N GLY A 57 11.33 -1.47 6.18
CA GLY A 57 11.50 -0.51 5.09
C GLY A 57 11.69 -1.13 3.70
N SER A 58 11.76 -2.47 3.60
CA SER A 58 11.81 -3.18 2.32
C SER A 58 10.52 -2.99 1.53
N ARG A 59 10.60 -3.11 0.20
CA ARG A 59 9.44 -2.98 -0.69
C ARG A 59 8.45 -4.12 -0.45
N PHE A 60 7.18 -3.77 -0.26
CA PHE A 60 6.07 -4.72 -0.24
C PHE A 60 5.42 -4.80 -1.62
N GLY A 61 5.29 -6.02 -2.16
CA GLY A 61 4.89 -6.23 -3.55
C GLY A 61 3.39 -6.14 -3.83
N ASN A 62 2.55 -6.33 -2.81
CA ASN A 62 1.08 -6.42 -2.96
C ASN A 62 0.65 -7.36 -4.11
N ARG A 63 1.21 -8.58 -4.18
CA ARG A 63 1.00 -9.50 -5.31
C ARG A 63 -0.42 -10.06 -5.32
N GLU A 64 -0.96 -10.28 -4.13
CA GLU A 64 -2.29 -10.78 -3.83
C GLU A 64 -3.35 -9.68 -3.98
N ARG A 65 -2.93 -8.43 -4.21
CA ARG A 65 -3.78 -7.26 -4.46
C ARG A 65 -4.81 -6.98 -3.35
N LEU A 66 -4.46 -7.31 -2.10
CA LEU A 66 -5.29 -7.02 -0.93
C LEU A 66 -5.26 -5.53 -0.54
N LEU A 67 -4.25 -4.79 -0.99
CA LEU A 67 -4.18 -3.33 -0.87
C LEU A 67 -4.52 -2.65 -2.21
N PRO A 68 -4.92 -1.36 -2.22
CA PRO A 68 -5.05 -0.57 -3.44
C PRO A 68 -3.90 -0.76 -4.43
N VAL A 69 -4.23 -1.02 -5.69
CA VAL A 69 -3.23 -1.15 -6.76
C VAL A 69 -2.56 0.20 -6.99
N LYS A 70 -1.25 0.24 -6.82
CA LYS A 70 -0.40 1.44 -6.93
C LYS A 70 0.85 1.11 -7.75
N ALA A 71 1.64 2.15 -8.08
CA ALA A 71 2.90 1.99 -8.79
C ALA A 71 3.84 1.02 -8.05
N ARG A 72 4.79 0.42 -8.80
CA ARG A 72 5.82 -0.43 -8.19
C ARG A 72 6.55 0.34 -7.10
N SER A 73 6.89 -0.34 -6.00
CA SER A 73 7.64 0.25 -4.87
C SER A 73 6.86 1.23 -3.99
N PHE A 74 5.57 1.43 -4.27
CA PHE A 74 4.74 2.34 -3.48
C PHE A 74 4.63 1.91 -2.01
N TYR A 75 4.60 0.60 -1.75
CA TYR A 75 4.46 0.05 -0.41
C TYR A 75 5.78 -0.42 0.18
N ARG A 76 5.92 -0.23 1.50
CA ARG A 76 7.01 -0.74 2.33
C ARG A 76 6.46 -1.47 3.54
N GLU A 77 7.16 -2.49 3.98
CA GLU A 77 6.79 -3.30 5.14
C GLU A 77 7.65 -3.03 6.36
N TYR A 78 7.05 -3.14 7.54
CA TYR A 78 7.69 -2.94 8.83
C TYR A 78 7.17 -3.98 9.82
N THR A 79 8.10 -4.55 10.58
CA THR A 79 7.81 -5.57 11.58
C THR A 79 7.13 -4.92 12.79
N VAL A 80 6.03 -5.52 13.23
CA VAL A 80 5.46 -5.27 14.55
C VAL A 80 5.88 -6.41 15.45
N LYS A 81 6.58 -6.10 16.54
CA LYS A 81 7.07 -7.12 17.47
C LYS A 81 5.88 -7.88 18.07
N THR A 82 5.97 -9.21 18.09
CA THR A 82 5.07 -10.07 18.86
C THR A 82 5.75 -10.38 20.19
N PRO A 83 5.19 -9.96 21.35
CA PRO A 83 5.74 -10.31 22.66
C PRO A 83 5.94 -11.81 22.81
N GLY A 84 7.09 -12.22 23.36
CA GLY A 84 7.43 -13.62 23.56
C GLY A 84 7.87 -14.39 22.31
N SER A 85 7.73 -13.83 21.10
CA SER A 85 8.25 -14.51 19.90
C SER A 85 9.78 -14.46 19.84
N ARG A 86 10.39 -15.55 19.39
CA ARG A 86 11.83 -15.64 19.08
C ARG A 86 12.17 -15.18 17.66
N ASP A 87 11.16 -15.03 16.81
CA ASP A 87 11.26 -14.57 15.44
C ASP A 87 10.55 -13.21 15.25
N ARG A 88 10.41 -12.79 13.99
CA ARG A 88 9.71 -11.55 13.62
C ARG A 88 8.19 -11.59 13.83
N GLY A 89 7.61 -12.75 14.10
CA GLY A 89 6.17 -12.97 14.19
C GLY A 89 5.43 -12.71 12.87
N ALA A 90 4.10 -12.76 12.93
CA ALA A 90 3.21 -12.54 11.78
C ALA A 90 2.76 -11.07 11.61
N ARG A 91 2.95 -10.21 12.61
CA ARG A 91 2.37 -8.86 12.64
C ARG A 91 3.21 -7.86 11.86
N ARG A 92 2.58 -7.04 11.03
CA ARG A 92 3.27 -6.03 10.21
C ARG A 92 2.44 -4.76 10.08
N ILE A 93 3.14 -3.65 9.86
CA ILE A 93 2.58 -2.45 9.26
C ILE A 93 3.12 -2.35 7.83
N VAL A 94 2.23 -2.15 6.86
CA VAL A 94 2.57 -1.82 5.48
C VAL A 94 2.16 -0.38 5.23
N CYS A 95 3.11 0.49 4.91
CA CYS A 95 2.83 1.89 4.59
C CYS A 95 3.09 2.17 3.12
N GLY A 96 2.21 2.95 2.51
CA GLY A 96 2.29 3.39 1.13
C GLY A 96 2.54 4.89 1.02
N GLY A 97 3.29 5.31 0.00
CA GLY A 97 3.54 6.72 -0.30
C GLY A 97 4.93 6.94 -0.90
N GLN A 98 5.12 8.12 -1.48
CA GLN A 98 6.43 8.50 -2.05
C GLN A 98 7.49 8.71 -0.97
N GLN A 99 7.13 9.36 0.13
CA GLN A 99 8.02 9.66 1.24
C GLN A 99 7.86 8.62 2.37
N PRO A 100 8.89 7.82 2.69
CA PRO A 100 8.75 6.75 3.69
C PRO A 100 8.37 7.26 5.09
N THR A 101 8.83 8.44 5.48
CA THR A 101 8.56 9.05 6.79
C THR A 101 7.25 9.83 6.85
N ALA A 102 6.59 10.04 5.71
CA ALA A 102 5.30 10.72 5.61
C ALA A 102 4.36 9.89 4.72
N PRO A 103 3.93 8.70 5.19
CA PRO A 103 3.12 7.79 4.38
C PRO A 103 1.73 8.38 4.12
N GLU A 104 1.21 8.16 2.90
CA GLU A 104 -0.15 8.53 2.48
C GLU A 104 -1.20 7.65 3.16
N ALA A 105 -0.88 6.38 3.39
CA ALA A 105 -1.72 5.43 4.10
C ALA A 105 -0.87 4.32 4.71
N CYS A 106 -1.31 3.80 5.87
CA CYS A 106 -0.73 2.63 6.49
C CYS A 106 -1.80 1.57 6.76
N PHE A 107 -1.38 0.32 6.73
CA PHE A 107 -2.23 -0.85 6.87
C PHE A 107 -1.62 -1.80 7.89
N TYR A 108 -2.43 -2.34 8.77
CA TYR A 108 -2.01 -3.32 9.76
C TYR A 108 -2.46 -4.71 9.35
N THR A 109 -1.56 -5.69 9.47
CA THR A 109 -1.85 -7.13 9.36
C THR A 109 -1.37 -7.81 10.62
N SER A 110 -2.18 -8.71 11.16
CA SER A 110 -1.83 -9.57 12.30
C SER A 110 -1.52 -11.01 11.90
N ASP A 111 -1.62 -11.34 10.62
CA ASP A 111 -1.72 -12.69 10.07
C ASP A 111 -0.80 -12.88 8.85
N HIS A 112 0.35 -12.18 8.83
CA HIS A 112 1.38 -12.33 7.82
C HIS A 112 0.85 -12.08 6.39
N TYR A 113 0.19 -10.92 6.22
CA TYR A 113 -0.34 -10.41 4.95
C TYR A 113 -1.56 -11.16 4.40
N ALA A 114 -2.20 -12.04 5.18
CA ALA A 114 -3.43 -12.73 4.76
C ALA A 114 -4.66 -11.80 4.78
N SER A 115 -4.68 -10.82 5.69
CA SER A 115 -5.69 -9.75 5.72
C SER A 115 -5.09 -8.41 6.15
N PHE A 116 -5.79 -7.32 5.85
CA PHE A 116 -5.36 -5.97 6.19
C PHE A 116 -6.51 -5.14 6.74
N ARG A 117 -6.17 -4.29 7.70
CA ARG A 117 -7.01 -3.17 8.14
C ARG A 117 -6.29 -1.85 7.86
N ARG A 118 -6.98 -0.89 7.26
CA ARG A 118 -6.45 0.46 7.06
C ARG A 118 -6.41 1.20 8.39
N ILE A 119 -5.24 1.73 8.73
CA ILE A 119 -5.06 2.54 9.94
C ILE A 119 -5.60 3.94 9.67
N VAL A 120 -6.48 4.42 10.55
CA VAL A 120 -7.06 5.77 10.53
C VAL A 120 -6.77 6.47 11.86
N GLN A 121 -6.79 7.81 11.90
CA GLN A 121 -6.56 8.56 13.14
C GLN A 121 -7.82 8.66 13.98
#